data_AF-A0AAV2IL18-F1
#
_entry.id   AF-A0AAV2IL18-F1
#
_cell.length_a   1.000
_cell.length_b   1.000
_cell.length_c   1.000
_cell.angle_alpha   90.00
_cell.angle_beta   90.00
_cell.angle_gamma   90.00
#
_symmetry.space_group_name_H-M   'P 1'
#
loop_
_entity.id
_entity.type
_entity.pdbx_description
1 polymer ?
#
loop_
_entity_poly.entity_id
_entity_poly.type
_entity_poly.pdbx_seq_one_letter_code
_entity_poly.pdbx_strand_id
1 'polypeptide(L)'
;HVTHIESIRALKIRDNDVLIAAYPKSGTHWLWEVTHMLLNQTTEHEKRAKEQVMLEFADALARVEKEPSPRILNSHLVFPHLPLEVFTKKIKVTRM
;
A
#
# COMPACT_ATOMS: atom_id res chain seq x y z
N HIS A 1 18.80 -5.33 1.29
CA HIS A 1 17.67 -5.73 2.16
C HIS A 1 17.44 -4.75 3.31
N VAL A 2 18.44 -4.46 4.16
CA VAL A 2 18.29 -3.48 5.27
C VAL A 2 17.95 -2.07 4.78
N THR A 3 18.65 -1.60 3.75
CA THR A 3 18.44 -0.27 3.15
C THR A 3 17.02 -0.04 2.61
N HIS A 4 16.38 -1.09 2.06
CA HIS A 4 15.01 -0.97 1.52
C HIS A 4 13.97 -0.79 2.63
N ILE A 5 14.12 -1.51 3.75
CA ILE A 5 13.22 -1.41 4.90
C ILE A 5 13.33 -0.01 5.52
N GLU A 6 14.53 0.56 5.61
CA GLU A 6 14.73 1.93 6.09
C GLU A 6 14.01 2.95 5.19
N SER A 7 14.09 2.78 3.87
CA SER A 7 13.36 3.62 2.91
C SER A 7 11.84 3.50 3.06
N ILE A 8 11.32 2.28 3.28
CA ILE A 8 9.88 2.08 3.56
C ILE A 8 9.48 2.80 4.86
N ARG A 9 10.29 2.67 5.92
CA ARG A 9 10.02 3.33 7.21
C ARG A 9 9.99 4.86 7.09
N ALA A 10 10.81 5.41 6.19
CA ALA A 10 10.90 6.85 5.91
C ALA A 10 9.82 7.37 4.94
N LEU A 11 9.04 6.48 4.30
CA LEU A 11 8.02 6.86 3.32
C LEU A 11 7.00 7.83 3.92
N LYS A 12 6.75 8.93 3.21
CA LYS A 12 5.74 9.93 3.56
C LYS A 12 4.34 9.43 3.22
N ILE A 13 3.50 9.34 4.25
CA ILE A 13 2.10 8.93 4.14
C ILE A 13 1.23 10.16 3.94
N ARG A 14 0.28 10.11 3.02
CA ARG A 14 -0.71 11.18 2.81
C ARG A 14 -1.98 10.84 3.58
N ASP A 15 -2.74 11.86 3.97
CA ASP A 15 -3.90 11.67 4.86
C ASP A 15 -5.01 10.80 4.24
N ASN A 16 -5.10 10.78 2.92
CA ASN A 16 -6.08 10.00 2.16
C ASN A 16 -5.53 8.64 1.68
N ASP A 17 -4.33 8.24 2.10
CA ASP A 17 -3.78 6.94 1.73
C ASP A 17 -4.58 5.80 2.41
N VAL A 18 -4.68 4.68 1.70
CA VAL A 18 -5.25 3.43 2.21
C VAL A 18 -4.15 2.39 2.24
N LEU A 19 -3.88 1.80 3.41
CA LEU A 19 -2.91 0.73 3.55
C LEU A 19 -3.61 -0.63 3.71
N ILE A 20 -3.33 -1.53 2.79
CA ILE A 20 -3.66 -2.95 2.90
C ILE A 20 -2.46 -3.65 3.54
N ALA A 21 -2.61 -4.10 4.78
CA ALA A 21 -1.56 -4.78 5.54
C ALA A 21 -2.02 -6.20 5.90
N ALA A 22 -1.47 -7.21 5.25
CA ALA A 22 -1.98 -8.58 5.40
C ALA A 22 -0.88 -9.63 5.27
N TYR A 23 -1.11 -10.86 5.73
CA TYR A 23 -0.14 -11.94 5.54
C TYR A 23 -0.06 -12.41 4.07
N PRO A 24 1.09 -12.93 3.59
CA PRO A 24 1.18 -13.49 2.24
C PRO A 24 0.11 -14.55 2.00
N LYS A 25 -0.51 -14.50 0.80
CA LYS A 25 -1.57 -15.43 0.36
C LYS A 25 -2.92 -15.30 1.10
N SER A 26 -3.13 -14.29 1.94
CA SER A 26 -4.42 -14.00 2.60
C SER A 26 -5.45 -13.27 1.71
N GLY A 27 -5.43 -13.48 0.39
CA GLY A 27 -6.41 -12.87 -0.52
C GLY A 27 -6.23 -11.36 -0.79
N THR A 28 -5.02 -10.80 -0.63
CA THR A 28 -4.76 -9.36 -0.85
C THR A 28 -5.09 -8.85 -2.25
N HIS A 29 -5.04 -9.71 -3.27
CA HIS A 29 -5.45 -9.31 -4.62
C HIS A 29 -6.94 -8.99 -4.71
N TRP A 30 -7.78 -9.77 -4.04
CA TRP A 30 -9.21 -9.51 -4.02
C TRP A 30 -9.54 -8.19 -3.33
N LEU A 31 -8.92 -7.94 -2.17
CA LEU A 31 -9.11 -6.67 -1.45
C LEU A 31 -8.55 -5.47 -2.23
N TRP A 32 -7.45 -5.65 -2.95
CA TRP A 32 -6.88 -4.63 -3.83
C TRP A 32 -7.89 -4.17 -4.89
N GLU A 33 -8.47 -5.11 -5.64
CA GLU A 33 -9.47 -4.81 -6.67
C GLU A 33 -10.70 -4.11 -6.09
N VAL A 34 -11.24 -4.63 -4.96
CA VAL A 34 -12.41 -4.04 -4.31
C VAL A 34 -12.11 -2.61 -3.83
N THR A 35 -10.93 -2.37 -3.25
CA THR A 35 -10.54 -1.04 -2.79
C THR A 35 -10.41 -0.07 -3.96
N HIS A 36 -9.83 -0.52 -5.08
CA HIS A 36 -9.75 0.26 -6.31
C HIS A 36 -11.14 0.65 -6.84
N MET A 37 -12.04 -0.32 -6.96
CA MET A 37 -13.43 -0.10 -7.40
C MET A 37 -14.16 0.91 -6.52
N LEU A 38 -14.02 0.80 -5.20
CA LEU A 38 -14.66 1.71 -4.24
C LEU A 38 -14.13 3.14 -4.33
N LEU A 39 -12.81 3.33 -4.49
CA LEU A 39 -12.21 4.66 -4.57
C LEU A 39 -12.50 5.35 -5.90
N ASN A 40 -12.52 4.59 -6.99
CA ASN A 40 -12.73 5.12 -8.35
C ASN A 40 -14.19 5.08 -8.80
N GLN A 41 -15.11 4.60 -7.96
CA GLN A 41 -16.54 4.46 -8.27
C GLN A 41 -16.79 3.71 -9.58
N THR A 42 -16.01 2.66 -9.82
CA THR A 42 -16.05 1.85 -11.03
C THR A 42 -16.21 0.38 -10.70
N THR A 43 -16.70 -0.40 -11.66
CA THR A 43 -16.75 -1.87 -11.59
C THR A 43 -15.66 -2.52 -12.46
N GLU A 44 -14.81 -1.71 -13.08
CA GLU A 44 -13.70 -2.20 -13.90
C GLU A 44 -12.53 -2.65 -13.01
N HIS A 45 -11.93 -3.77 -13.38
CA HIS A 45 -10.70 -4.24 -12.76
C HIS A 45 -9.54 -3.28 -13.05
N GLU A 46 -8.66 -3.15 -12.07
CA GLU A 46 -7.44 -2.40 -12.24
C GLU A 46 -6.53 -3.10 -13.27
N LYS A 47 -6.00 -2.34 -14.23
CA LYS A 47 -5.11 -2.87 -15.28
C LYS A 47 -3.71 -3.12 -14.75
N ARG A 48 -3.34 -2.43 -13.66
CA ARG A 48 -2.05 -2.55 -13.00
C ARG A 48 -2.03 -3.76 -12.08
N ALA A 49 -0.91 -4.47 -12.09
CA ALA A 49 -0.68 -5.54 -11.13
C ALA A 49 -0.46 -4.96 -9.71
N LYS A 50 -1.06 -5.56 -8.68
CA LYS A 50 -0.92 -5.11 -7.28
C LYS A 50 0.53 -5.06 -6.80
N GLU A 51 1.39 -5.89 -7.39
CA GLU A 51 2.82 -5.96 -7.09
C GLU A 51 3.53 -4.65 -7.41
N GLN A 52 3.00 -3.84 -8.34
CA GLN A 52 3.61 -2.57 -8.73
C GLN A 52 3.59 -1.51 -7.62
N VAL A 53 2.69 -1.64 -6.64
CA VAL A 53 2.55 -0.72 -5.50
C VAL A 53 2.81 -1.40 -4.16
N MET A 54 3.33 -2.62 -4.18
CA MET A 54 3.61 -3.37 -2.96
C MET A 54 4.97 -2.95 -2.40
N LEU A 55 4.97 -2.40 -1.19
CA LEU A 55 6.09 -1.64 -0.62
C LEU A 55 7.40 -2.44 -0.52
N GLU A 56 7.32 -3.76 -0.45
CA GLU A 56 8.48 -4.67 -0.39
C GLU A 56 9.29 -4.75 -1.68
N PHE A 57 8.73 -4.36 -2.83
CA PHE A 57 9.46 -4.38 -4.09
C PHE A 57 10.29 -3.10 -4.26
N ALA A 58 11.51 -3.25 -4.76
CA ALA A 58 12.48 -2.16 -4.88
C ALA A 58 11.95 -0.95 -5.65
N ASP A 59 11.24 -1.19 -6.76
CA ASP A 59 10.72 -0.11 -7.63
C ASP A 59 9.39 0.47 -7.14
N ALA A 60 8.75 -0.13 -6.12
CA ALA A 60 7.42 0.28 -5.69
C ALA A 60 7.42 1.66 -5.04
N LEU A 61 8.45 2.02 -4.28
CA LEU A 61 8.52 3.31 -3.59
C LEU A 61 8.49 4.49 -4.58
N ALA A 62 9.32 4.43 -5.62
CA ALA A 62 9.37 5.46 -6.67
C ALA A 62 8.05 5.55 -7.47
N ARG A 63 7.31 4.43 -7.59
CA ARG A 63 5.99 4.41 -8.24
C ARG A 63 4.91 5.00 -7.34
N VAL A 64 4.89 4.62 -6.07
CA VAL A 64 3.96 5.10 -5.05
C VAL A 64 4.07 6.62 -4.86
N GLU A 65 5.26 7.20 -4.99
CA GLU A 65 5.43 8.66 -4.90
C GLU A 65 4.81 9.41 -6.09
N LYS A 66 4.86 8.84 -7.29
CA LYS A 66 4.30 9.44 -8.52
C LYS A 66 2.78 9.29 -8.62
N GLU A 67 2.19 8.39 -7.86
CA GLU A 67 0.76 8.11 -7.90
C GLU A 67 -0.07 9.30 -7.36
N PRO A 68 -1.19 9.66 -8.00
CA PRO A 68 -2.13 10.63 -7.45
C PRO A 68 -2.78 10.12 -6.16
N SER A 69 -3.24 11.05 -5.32
CA SER A 69 -4.05 10.70 -4.14
C SER A 69 -5.52 10.50 -4.55
N PRO A 70 -6.28 9.58 -3.92
CA PRO A 70 -5.88 8.68 -2.82
C PRO A 70 -5.06 7.47 -3.30
N ARG A 71 -3.95 7.16 -2.62
CA ARG A 71 -3.10 6.01 -2.99
C ARG A 71 -3.52 4.77 -2.22
N ILE A 72 -3.52 3.64 -2.90
CA ILE A 72 -3.68 2.33 -2.28
C ILE A 72 -2.28 1.72 -2.14
N LEU A 73 -1.85 1.50 -0.91
CA LEU A 73 -0.57 0.88 -0.54
C LEU A 73 -0.81 -0.56 -0.13
N ASN A 74 0.09 -1.47 -0.51
CA ASN A 74 -0.02 -2.88 -0.12
C ASN A 74 1.29 -3.36 0.54
N SER A 75 1.17 -4.12 1.63
CA SER A 75 2.34 -4.72 2.29
C SER A 75 2.00 -6.00 3.06
N HIS A 76 2.95 -6.93 3.04
CA HIS A 76 3.06 -8.13 3.85
C HIS A 76 4.09 -8.01 4.98
N LEU A 77 4.64 -6.82 5.19
CA LEU A 77 5.60 -6.56 6.26
C LEU A 77 4.95 -6.66 7.63
N VAL A 78 5.75 -7.11 8.60
CA VAL A 78 5.41 -6.96 10.02
C VAL A 78 5.30 -5.48 10.38
N PHE A 79 4.39 -5.16 11.30
CA PHE A 79 4.08 -3.79 11.71
C PHE A 79 5.31 -2.89 11.98
N PRO A 80 6.36 -3.35 12.66
CA PRO A 80 7.55 -2.53 12.91
C PRO A 80 8.30 -2.05 11.65
N HIS A 81 8.09 -2.72 10.51
CA HIS A 81 8.74 -2.40 9.24
C HIS A 81 7.86 -1.55 8.30
N LEU A 82 6.62 -1.23 8.70
CA LEU A 82 5.75 -0.32 7.96
C LEU A 82 6.25 1.14 8.07
N PRO A 83 5.78 2.05 7.18
CA PRO A 83 6.10 3.47 7.28
C PRO A 83 5.72 4.03 8.65
N LEU A 84 6.64 4.75 9.29
CA LEU A 84 6.44 5.24 10.67
C LEU A 84 5.22 6.15 10.80
N GLU A 85 4.94 6.92 9.74
CA GLU A 85 3.82 7.84 9.72
C GLU A 85 2.45 7.14 9.75
N VAL A 86 2.37 5.83 9.44
CA VAL A 86 1.13 5.04 9.57
C VAL A 86 0.63 4.99 11.02
N PHE A 87 1.54 5.03 12.00
CA PHE A 87 1.18 4.99 13.41
C PHE A 87 0.79 6.36 13.97
N THR A 88 1.28 7.44 13.36
CA THR A 88 1.00 8.81 13.80
C THR A 88 -0.21 9.42 13.08
N LYS A 89 -0.40 9.09 11.79
CA LYS A 89 -1.48 9.61 10.96
C LYS A 89 -2.69 8.68 11.02
N LYS A 90 -3.88 9.27 11.01
CA LYS A 90 -5.16 8.53 11.02
C LYS A 90 -5.56 8.08 9.62
N ILE A 91 -4.66 7.36 8.93
CA ILE A 91 -4.99 6.76 7.63
C ILE A 91 -5.88 5.53 7.80
N LYS A 92 -6.50 5.10 6.70
CA LYS A 92 -7.30 3.87 6.69
C LYS A 92 -6.37 2.67 6.53
N VAL A 93 -6.40 1.74 7.49
CA VAL A 93 -5.61 0.51 7.46
C VAL A 93 -6.54 -0.70 7.48
N THR A 94 -6.52 -1.48 6.41
CA THR A 94 -7.28 -2.75 6.31
C THR A 94 -6.34 -3.91 6.58
N ARG A 95 -6.69 -4.74 7.56
CA ARG A 95 -5.88 -5.89 8.01
C ARG A 95 -6.57 -7.21 7.68
N MET A 96 -5.83 -8.18 7.14
CA MET A 96 -6.28 -9.56 6.86
C MET A 96 -5.20 -10.60 7.14
#